data_AF-A0A9P5Y5R2-F1
#
_entry.id   AF-A0A9P5Y5R2-F1
#
_cell.length_a   1.000
_cell.length_b   1.000
_cell.length_c   1.000
_cell.angle_alpha   90.00
_cell.angle_beta   90.00
_cell.angle_gamma   90.00
#
_symmetry.space_group_name_H-M   'P 1'
#
loop_
_entity.id
_entity.type
_entity.pdbx_description
1 polymer ?
#
loop_
_entity_poly.entity_id
_entity_poly.type
_entity_poly.pdbx_seq_one_letter_code
_entity_poly.pdbx_strand_id
1 'polypeptide(L)'
;MEVIGEHLANSIFLYSVVGTAFGKLTWSRTKFLFTFGDSYTTTGFNISAGVDSPVPNFTSSNGPNWVQFLGDTYNVTNTKVFNLASGGATIDGALVPPFLPTVLSIVDQVKQFNEILAPKPQGAQWDSSNSLFAFWIGINDVGNSFGWTNITRPQFYDTLMDRLDTQIENLYKQGARSFLFLTVPPTDRAPLFLQQGPAISKSLRGFNADYNVRLVRTIARFKARHRDLDQVNIFDTQPIFNLLLDNAKTLGFANSTGFCEVYQNGTPQRTTQISPCAPVSSYFWLNSLHPLFTVHESIAHGISTLLSV
;
A
#
# COMPACT_ATOMS: atom_id res chain seq x y z
N MET A 1 79.27 -2.75 26.11
CA MET A 1 78.61 -3.11 24.83
C MET A 1 77.70 -4.29 25.15
N GLU A 2 76.49 -4.04 25.65
CA GLU A 2 75.28 -3.75 24.85
C GLU A 2 74.87 -4.96 24.01
N VAL A 3 73.63 -5.46 23.97
CA VAL A 3 72.39 -5.29 24.75
C VAL A 3 71.53 -6.50 24.34
N ILE A 4 70.63 -6.88 25.23
CA ILE A 4 69.63 -7.95 25.12
C ILE A 4 68.64 -7.67 23.97
N GLY A 5 68.11 -8.73 23.34
CA GLY A 5 67.01 -8.59 22.37
C GLY A 5 66.30 -9.90 22.03
N GLU A 6 65.59 -10.47 23.00
CA GLU A 6 64.35 -11.23 22.70
C GLU A 6 63.29 -10.22 22.25
N HIS A 7 62.46 -10.55 21.25
CA HIS A 7 61.00 -10.38 21.33
C HIS A 7 60.23 -10.84 20.08
N LEU A 8 59.25 -11.71 20.35
CA LEU A 8 57.88 -11.75 19.81
C LEU A 8 57.68 -12.06 18.31
N ALA A 9 57.45 -13.35 18.04
CA ALA A 9 56.65 -13.79 16.90
C ALA A 9 55.20 -13.33 17.09
N ASN A 10 54.75 -12.38 16.27
CA ASN A 10 53.36 -11.95 16.20
C ASN A 10 52.50 -13.03 15.53
N SER A 11 51.72 -13.75 16.33
CA SER A 11 50.59 -14.56 15.84
C SER A 11 49.45 -13.63 15.42
N ILE A 12 49.23 -13.48 14.11
CA ILE A 12 48.06 -12.81 13.56
C ILE A 12 46.91 -13.83 13.55
N PHE A 13 46.01 -13.73 14.53
CA PHE A 13 44.70 -14.36 14.46
C PHE A 13 43.82 -13.58 13.48
N LEU A 14 43.68 -14.10 12.27
CA LEU A 14 42.62 -13.69 11.33
C LEU A 14 41.28 -14.22 11.85
N TYR A 15 40.57 -13.41 12.61
CA TYR A 15 39.14 -13.62 12.81
C TYR A 15 38.42 -13.29 11.50
N SER A 16 38.10 -14.33 10.71
CA SER A 16 37.15 -14.19 9.62
C SER A 16 35.76 -13.97 10.22
N VAL A 17 35.34 -12.71 10.37
CA VAL A 17 33.93 -12.39 10.54
C VAL A 17 33.26 -12.71 9.21
N VAL A 18 32.63 -13.88 9.12
CA VAL A 18 31.68 -14.17 8.04
C VAL A 18 30.45 -13.31 8.33
N GLY A 19 30.52 -12.05 7.92
CA GLY A 19 29.32 -11.23 7.79
C GLY A 19 28.51 -11.82 6.66
N THR A 20 27.48 -12.60 6.98
CA THR A 20 26.41 -12.88 6.03
C THR A 20 25.75 -11.54 5.72
N ALA A 21 26.20 -10.89 4.65
CA ALA A 21 25.43 -9.86 3.99
C ALA A 21 24.18 -10.57 3.45
N PHE A 22 23.12 -10.62 4.26
CA PHE A 22 21.81 -10.99 3.75
C PHE A 22 21.47 -9.95 2.68
N GLY A 23 21.41 -10.38 1.41
CA GLY A 23 20.92 -9.54 0.34
C GLY A 23 19.51 -9.06 0.67
N LYS A 24 19.16 -7.87 0.17
CA LYS A 24 17.86 -7.24 0.45
C LYS A 24 16.70 -8.20 0.27
N LEU A 25 15.66 -8.10 1.11
CA LEU A 25 14.42 -8.85 0.89
C LEU A 25 13.92 -8.54 -0.53
N THR A 26 13.69 -9.58 -1.31
CA THR A 26 13.03 -9.50 -2.61
C THR A 26 11.63 -10.12 -2.51
N TRP A 27 10.79 -9.87 -3.51
CA TRP A 27 9.47 -10.48 -3.56
C TRP A 27 9.54 -12.01 -3.49
N SER A 28 10.50 -12.63 -4.19
CA SER A 28 10.77 -14.07 -4.16
C SER A 28 11.33 -14.63 -2.85
N ARG A 29 11.56 -13.79 -1.84
CA ARG A 29 11.97 -14.20 -0.49
C ARG A 29 10.95 -13.81 0.57
N THR A 30 9.88 -13.11 0.16
CA THR A 30 8.83 -12.67 1.06
C THR A 30 7.95 -13.86 1.42
N LYS A 31 7.91 -14.22 2.71
CA LYS A 31 7.03 -15.27 3.24
C LYS A 31 5.77 -14.70 3.87
N PHE A 32 5.84 -13.48 4.38
CA PHE A 32 4.74 -12.79 5.02
C PHE A 32 4.54 -11.40 4.44
N LEU A 33 3.33 -11.12 3.98
CA LEU A 33 2.94 -9.80 3.51
C LEU A 33 1.86 -9.24 4.46
N PHE A 34 2.13 -8.10 5.08
CA PHE A 34 1.18 -7.36 5.90
C PHE A 34 0.73 -6.13 5.12
N THR A 35 -0.57 -6.01 4.82
CA THR A 35 -1.09 -4.86 4.07
C THR A 35 -2.00 -4.01 4.94
N PHE A 36 -1.78 -2.70 4.85
CA PHE A 36 -2.54 -1.65 5.54
C PHE A 36 -3.08 -0.69 4.48
N GLY A 37 -4.30 -0.22 4.65
CA GLY A 37 -4.89 0.68 3.66
C GLY A 37 -6.40 0.74 3.70
N ASP A 38 -6.97 1.10 2.56
CA ASP A 38 -8.39 1.39 2.42
C ASP A 38 -9.13 0.44 1.46
N SER A 39 -10.17 0.92 0.79
CA SER A 39 -11.00 0.17 -0.15
C SER A 39 -10.24 -0.31 -1.39
N TYR A 40 -9.12 0.31 -1.74
CA TYR A 40 -8.26 -0.14 -2.84
C TYR A 40 -7.45 -1.39 -2.46
N THR A 41 -7.39 -1.71 -1.17
CA THR A 41 -6.53 -2.77 -0.61
C THR A 41 -7.31 -3.85 0.11
N THR A 42 -8.46 -3.54 0.72
CA THR A 42 -9.22 -4.52 1.51
C THR A 42 -9.72 -5.70 0.68
N THR A 43 -9.76 -6.86 1.33
CA THR A 43 -10.32 -8.13 0.81
C THR A 43 -11.40 -8.70 1.74
N GLY A 44 -11.72 -7.98 2.82
CA GLY A 44 -12.58 -8.43 3.90
C GLY A 44 -11.95 -9.45 4.86
N PHE A 45 -10.64 -9.72 4.75
CA PHE A 45 -9.93 -10.55 5.73
C PHE A 45 -10.07 -9.97 7.14
N ASN A 46 -10.39 -10.82 8.11
CA ASN A 46 -10.60 -10.41 9.50
C ASN A 46 -9.62 -11.13 10.43
N ILE A 47 -8.54 -10.44 10.80
CA ILE A 47 -7.51 -10.99 11.69
C ILE A 47 -8.02 -11.30 13.10
N SER A 48 -9.07 -10.61 13.57
CA SER A 48 -9.67 -10.87 14.88
C SER A 48 -10.39 -12.22 14.95
N ALA A 49 -10.70 -12.83 13.80
CA ALA A 49 -11.20 -14.20 13.71
C ALA A 49 -10.08 -15.26 13.65
N GLY A 50 -8.81 -14.84 13.67
CA GLY A 50 -7.63 -15.72 13.70
C GLY A 50 -6.72 -15.59 12.47
N VAL A 51 -5.51 -16.14 12.59
CA VAL A 51 -4.47 -16.09 11.53
C VAL A 51 -4.83 -16.89 10.26
N ASP A 52 -5.79 -17.81 10.37
CA ASP A 52 -6.30 -18.65 9.28
C ASP A 52 -7.74 -18.28 8.90
N SER A 53 -8.18 -17.06 9.27
CA SER A 53 -9.49 -16.53 8.91
C SER A 53 -9.68 -16.54 7.39
N PRO A 54 -10.86 -16.95 6.88
CA PRO A 54 -11.11 -16.98 5.45
C PRO A 54 -11.02 -15.59 4.83
N VAL A 55 -10.61 -15.54 3.55
CA VAL A 55 -10.63 -14.31 2.74
C VAL A 55 -11.93 -14.29 1.94
N PRO A 56 -12.91 -13.43 2.29
CA PRO A 56 -14.23 -13.45 1.66
C PRO A 56 -14.27 -12.80 0.26
N ASN A 57 -13.14 -12.26 -0.23
CA ASN A 57 -13.04 -11.54 -1.50
C ASN A 57 -13.95 -10.31 -1.59
N PHE A 58 -14.12 -9.61 -0.46
CA PHE A 58 -14.85 -8.34 -0.43
C PHE A 58 -13.93 -7.22 -0.95
N THR A 59 -13.84 -7.11 -2.27
CA THR A 59 -13.06 -6.08 -2.97
C THR A 59 -13.97 -5.05 -3.61
N SER A 60 -13.40 -3.88 -3.90
CA SER A 60 -14.06 -2.80 -4.64
C SER A 60 -13.70 -2.78 -6.14
N SER A 61 -13.12 -3.87 -6.66
CA SER A 61 -12.54 -3.95 -8.01
C SER A 61 -13.27 -4.92 -8.95
N ASN A 62 -14.38 -5.51 -8.52
CA ASN A 62 -15.13 -6.55 -9.26
C ASN A 62 -14.24 -7.74 -9.67
N GLY A 63 -13.34 -8.13 -8.76
CA GLY A 63 -12.35 -9.17 -8.97
C GLY A 63 -11.22 -9.05 -7.96
N PRO A 64 -10.07 -9.72 -8.20
CA PRO A 64 -8.90 -9.54 -7.36
C PRO A 64 -8.45 -8.07 -7.32
N ASN A 65 -7.97 -7.61 -6.17
CA ASN A 65 -7.26 -6.33 -6.09
C ASN A 65 -5.74 -6.55 -6.17
N TRP A 66 -4.95 -5.49 -6.02
CA TRP A 66 -3.50 -5.55 -6.20
C TRP A 66 -2.81 -6.53 -5.24
N VAL A 67 -3.32 -6.66 -4.00
CA VAL A 67 -2.80 -7.59 -2.99
C VAL A 67 -3.00 -9.03 -3.44
N GLN A 68 -4.20 -9.33 -3.95
CA GLN A 68 -4.54 -10.66 -4.44
C GLN A 68 -3.77 -11.00 -5.72
N PHE A 69 -3.62 -10.05 -6.65
CA PHE A 69 -2.77 -10.28 -7.82
C PHE A 69 -1.30 -10.52 -7.44
N LEU A 70 -0.74 -9.79 -6.47
CA LEU A 70 0.60 -10.09 -5.95
C LEU A 70 0.67 -11.53 -5.43
N GLY A 71 -0.24 -11.89 -4.53
CA GLY A 71 -0.23 -13.15 -3.80
C GLY A 71 -0.69 -14.39 -4.59
N ASP A 72 -1.45 -14.21 -5.67
CA ASP A 72 -2.02 -15.33 -6.44
C ASP A 72 -1.41 -15.43 -7.84
N THR A 73 -1.17 -14.29 -8.51
CA THR A 73 -0.73 -14.26 -9.92
C THR A 73 0.78 -14.06 -10.04
N TYR A 74 1.35 -13.13 -9.27
CA TYR A 74 2.78 -12.83 -9.29
C TYR A 74 3.54 -13.53 -8.16
N ASN A 75 2.96 -14.59 -7.59
CA ASN A 75 3.47 -15.23 -6.40
C ASN A 75 4.64 -16.17 -6.71
N VAL A 76 5.84 -15.72 -6.38
CA VAL A 76 7.08 -16.47 -6.57
C VAL A 76 7.43 -17.38 -5.39
N THR A 77 6.78 -17.17 -4.25
CA THR A 77 6.90 -17.96 -3.01
C THR A 77 5.51 -18.12 -2.40
N ASN A 78 5.15 -19.22 -1.74
CA ASN A 78 3.85 -19.36 -1.06
C ASN A 78 3.67 -18.35 0.10
N THR A 79 3.49 -17.07 -0.24
CA THR A 79 3.45 -15.93 0.66
C THR A 79 2.15 -15.93 1.43
N LYS A 80 2.22 -15.87 2.75
CA LYS A 80 1.04 -15.68 3.60
C LYS A 80 0.71 -14.20 3.71
N VAL A 81 -0.52 -13.83 3.35
CA VAL A 81 -0.99 -12.45 3.33
C VAL A 81 -1.89 -12.19 4.52
N PHE A 82 -1.55 -11.18 5.31
CA PHE A 82 -2.37 -10.63 6.40
C PHE A 82 -2.84 -9.24 5.99
N ASN A 83 -4.04 -9.18 5.42
CA ASN A 83 -4.60 -7.96 4.87
C ASN A 83 -5.49 -7.23 5.89
N LEU A 84 -4.91 -6.26 6.58
CA LEU A 84 -5.57 -5.49 7.63
C LEU A 84 -6.33 -4.28 7.08
N ALA A 85 -6.31 -4.04 5.77
CA ALA A 85 -6.96 -2.89 5.17
C ALA A 85 -8.49 -2.91 5.36
N SER A 86 -9.05 -1.74 5.63
CA SER A 86 -10.49 -1.55 5.84
C SER A 86 -11.04 -0.54 4.83
N GLY A 87 -12.14 -0.88 4.14
CA GLY A 87 -12.77 0.03 3.19
C GLY A 87 -13.07 1.40 3.79
N GLY A 88 -12.68 2.48 3.09
CA GLY A 88 -12.88 3.87 3.53
C GLY A 88 -11.93 4.37 4.61
N ALA A 89 -10.91 3.60 4.98
CA ALA A 89 -9.93 4.00 6.00
C ALA A 89 -9.25 5.33 5.67
N THR A 90 -9.02 6.11 6.71
CA THR A 90 -8.10 7.26 6.75
C THR A 90 -6.89 6.90 7.61
N ILE A 91 -5.87 7.77 7.67
CA ILE A 91 -4.73 7.57 8.56
C ILE A 91 -5.19 7.47 10.02
N ASP A 92 -6.04 8.39 10.46
CA ASP A 92 -6.64 8.43 11.79
C ASP A 92 -8.04 9.04 11.70
N GLY A 93 -9.04 8.30 12.20
CA GLY A 93 -10.43 8.73 12.21
C GLY A 93 -10.70 9.99 13.04
N ALA A 94 -9.83 10.30 14.01
CA ALA A 94 -9.91 11.53 14.79
C ALA A 94 -9.39 12.77 14.03
N LEU A 95 -8.53 12.58 13.03
CA LEU A 95 -8.02 13.67 12.18
C LEU A 95 -8.90 13.88 10.95
N VAL A 96 -9.26 12.78 10.27
CA VAL A 96 -10.20 12.78 9.15
C VAL A 96 -11.22 11.67 9.40
N PRO A 97 -12.47 12.02 9.75
CA PRO A 97 -13.52 11.04 9.95
C PRO A 97 -13.75 10.22 8.66
N PRO A 98 -13.78 8.88 8.76
CA PRO A 98 -14.22 8.04 7.66
C PRO A 98 -15.74 8.15 7.44
N PHE A 99 -16.24 7.54 6.38
CA PHE A 99 -17.67 7.59 6.03
C PHE A 99 -18.59 6.90 7.06
N LEU A 100 -18.05 6.00 7.89
CA LEU A 100 -18.74 5.36 9.01
C LEU A 100 -17.79 5.21 10.20
N PRO A 101 -18.27 5.36 11.46
CA PRO A 101 -17.43 5.26 12.66
C PRO A 101 -16.87 3.85 12.92
N THR A 102 -17.39 2.83 12.23
CA THR A 102 -16.92 1.44 12.33
C THR A 102 -15.74 1.13 11.40
N VAL A 103 -15.36 2.06 10.52
CA VAL A 103 -14.23 1.90 9.62
C VAL A 103 -12.93 1.97 10.41
N LEU A 104 -12.07 0.97 10.22
CA LEU A 104 -10.79 0.88 10.91
C LEU A 104 -9.74 1.76 10.19
N SER A 105 -9.28 2.81 10.86
CA SER A 105 -8.19 3.68 10.38
C SER A 105 -6.84 2.96 10.41
N ILE A 106 -5.79 3.53 9.83
CA ILE A 106 -4.44 2.93 9.92
C ILE A 106 -4.00 2.74 11.38
N VAL A 107 -4.39 3.65 12.28
CA VAL A 107 -4.14 3.51 13.73
C VAL A 107 -4.77 2.22 14.27
N ASP A 108 -6.01 1.92 13.88
CA ASP A 108 -6.71 0.72 14.32
C ASP A 108 -6.12 -0.56 13.69
N GLN A 109 -5.74 -0.49 12.42
CA GLN A 109 -5.10 -1.60 11.70
C GLN A 109 -3.74 -1.94 12.30
N VAL A 110 -2.91 -0.94 12.64
CA VAL A 110 -1.64 -1.14 13.34
C VAL A 110 -1.85 -1.61 14.78
N LYS A 111 -2.92 -1.17 15.45
CA LYS A 111 -3.31 -1.73 16.75
C LYS A 111 -3.62 -3.23 16.64
N GLN A 112 -4.42 -3.66 15.67
CA GLN A 112 -4.69 -5.08 15.43
C GLN A 112 -3.40 -5.87 15.14
N PHE A 113 -2.50 -5.31 14.33
CA PHE A 113 -1.19 -5.90 14.10
C PHE A 113 -0.42 -6.10 15.41
N ASN A 114 -0.31 -5.06 16.24
CA ASN A 114 0.44 -5.11 17.50
C ASN A 114 -0.15 -6.12 18.48
N GLU A 115 -1.48 -6.24 18.53
CA GLU A 115 -2.16 -7.14 19.46
C GLU A 115 -2.07 -8.61 19.02
N ILE A 116 -2.13 -8.87 17.71
CA ILE A 116 -2.34 -10.25 17.20
C ILE A 116 -1.11 -10.78 16.47
N LEU A 117 -0.45 -9.97 15.65
CA LEU A 117 0.60 -10.42 14.73
C LEU A 117 2.01 -10.11 15.24
N ALA A 118 2.22 -9.03 15.98
CA ALA A 118 3.52 -8.72 16.59
C ALA A 118 4.02 -9.80 17.58
N PRO A 119 3.16 -10.50 18.35
CA PRO A 119 3.57 -11.64 19.16
C PRO A 119 4.04 -12.87 18.35
N LYS A 120 3.90 -12.85 17.02
CA LYS A 120 4.30 -13.94 16.10
C LYS A 120 3.64 -15.28 16.44
N PRO A 121 2.29 -15.34 16.51
CA PRO A 121 1.58 -16.57 16.84
C PRO A 121 1.86 -17.67 15.80
N GLN A 122 1.54 -18.92 16.15
CA GLN A 122 1.56 -20.02 15.20
C GLN A 122 0.77 -19.66 13.94
N GLY A 123 1.32 -19.94 12.76
CA GLY A 123 0.73 -19.55 11.48
C GLY A 123 1.06 -18.12 11.01
N ALA A 124 1.68 -17.30 11.87
CA ALA A 124 2.18 -15.94 11.55
C ALA A 124 3.57 -15.70 12.17
N GLN A 125 4.48 -16.66 12.05
CA GLN A 125 5.83 -16.60 12.63
C GLN A 125 6.82 -15.83 11.72
N TRP A 126 6.57 -14.53 11.59
CA TRP A 126 7.35 -13.65 10.71
C TRP A 126 8.61 -13.10 11.40
N ASP A 127 9.59 -12.70 10.58
CA ASP A 127 10.78 -11.97 11.01
C ASP A 127 11.15 -10.88 9.99
N SER A 128 12.07 -10.00 10.36
CA SER A 128 12.49 -8.87 9.52
C SER A 128 13.04 -9.28 8.15
N SER A 129 13.62 -10.48 8.03
CA SER A 129 14.27 -10.99 6.83
C SER A 129 13.32 -11.67 5.85
N ASN A 130 12.04 -11.86 6.21
CA ASN A 130 11.06 -12.58 5.40
C ASN A 130 9.68 -11.90 5.32
N SER A 131 9.55 -10.69 5.85
CA SER A 131 8.27 -9.97 5.93
C SER A 131 8.30 -8.62 5.22
N LEU A 132 7.24 -8.31 4.49
CA LEU A 132 7.01 -7.02 3.84
C LEU A 132 5.77 -6.34 4.43
N PHE A 133 5.89 -5.05 4.72
CA PHE A 133 4.82 -4.21 5.27
C PHE A 133 4.42 -3.17 4.23
N ALA A 134 3.23 -3.31 3.65
CA ALA A 134 2.81 -2.49 2.53
C ALA A 134 1.61 -1.59 2.88
N PHE A 135 1.69 -0.33 2.45
CA PHE A 135 0.68 0.70 2.71
C PHE A 135 0.14 1.28 1.40
N TRP A 136 -1.18 1.34 1.27
CA TRP A 136 -1.85 2.21 0.29
C TRP A 136 -2.97 2.97 0.98
N ILE A 137 -2.69 4.22 1.33
CA ILE A 137 -3.57 5.09 2.12
C ILE A 137 -3.44 6.54 1.65
N GLY A 138 -4.44 7.37 1.94
CA GLY A 138 -4.49 8.78 1.61
C GLY A 138 -5.65 9.16 0.69
N ILE A 139 -6.28 8.19 0.02
CA ILE A 139 -7.40 8.43 -0.89
C ILE A 139 -8.56 9.09 -0.14
N ASN A 140 -8.94 8.54 1.02
CA ASN A 140 -10.01 9.10 1.85
C ASN A 140 -9.54 10.32 2.65
N ASP A 141 -8.29 10.38 3.10
CA ASP A 141 -7.75 11.56 3.78
C ASP A 141 -7.83 12.79 2.89
N VAL A 142 -7.38 12.67 1.64
CA VAL A 142 -7.47 13.75 0.64
C VAL A 142 -8.91 13.98 0.22
N GLY A 143 -9.63 12.92 -0.17
CA GLY A 143 -11.00 13.00 -0.67
C GLY A 143 -11.99 13.63 0.30
N ASN A 144 -11.81 13.42 1.61
CA ASN A 144 -12.70 13.97 2.64
C ASN A 144 -12.28 15.36 3.11
N SER A 145 -11.02 15.78 2.91
CA SER A 145 -10.48 17.03 3.47
C SER A 145 -10.17 18.13 2.44
N PHE A 146 -10.05 17.84 1.15
CA PHE A 146 -9.63 18.83 0.14
C PHE A 146 -10.57 20.05 0.06
N GLY A 147 -11.86 19.84 0.38
CA GLY A 147 -12.89 20.88 0.42
C GLY A 147 -12.95 21.68 1.72
N TRP A 148 -12.21 21.28 2.77
CA TRP A 148 -12.28 21.94 4.08
C TRP A 148 -11.73 23.36 4.03
N THR A 149 -12.42 24.26 4.71
CA THR A 149 -12.10 25.70 4.84
C THR A 149 -11.69 26.09 6.27
N ASN A 150 -11.89 25.19 7.24
CA ASN A 150 -11.59 25.38 8.66
C ASN A 150 -10.19 24.90 9.07
N ILE A 151 -9.31 24.57 8.12
CA ILE A 151 -7.95 24.08 8.38
C ILE A 151 -6.91 24.92 7.65
N THR A 152 -5.75 25.12 8.27
CA THR A 152 -4.55 25.61 7.56
C THR A 152 -3.92 24.45 6.81
N ARG A 153 -4.22 24.35 5.52
CA ARG A 153 -4.01 23.13 4.71
C ARG A 153 -2.57 22.57 4.74
N PRO A 154 -1.49 23.36 4.58
CA PRO A 154 -0.14 22.82 4.66
C PRO A 154 0.19 22.18 6.03
N GLN A 155 -0.28 22.80 7.12
CA GLN A 155 -0.04 22.32 8.49
C GLN A 155 -0.85 21.06 8.80
N PHE A 156 -2.06 20.97 8.26
CA PHE A 156 -2.91 19.80 8.45
C PHE A 156 -2.31 18.54 7.80
N TYR A 157 -1.79 18.65 6.58
CA TYR A 157 -1.20 17.50 5.90
C TYR A 157 0.14 17.10 6.54
N ASP A 158 0.88 18.03 7.16
CA ASP A 158 2.00 17.66 8.04
C ASP A 158 1.54 16.87 9.26
N THR A 159 0.43 17.27 9.89
CA THR A 159 -0.15 16.54 11.03
C THR A 159 -0.57 15.12 10.64
N LEU A 160 -1.19 14.94 9.47
CA LEU A 160 -1.53 13.62 8.93
C LEU A 160 -0.28 12.76 8.72
N MET A 161 0.77 13.34 8.15
CA MET A 161 2.01 12.63 7.85
C MET A 161 2.80 12.27 9.10
N ASP A 162 2.84 13.15 10.09
CA ASP A 162 3.44 12.84 11.38
C ASP A 162 2.65 11.73 12.09
N ARG A 163 1.31 11.73 11.96
CA ARG A 163 0.48 10.63 12.46
C ARG A 163 0.77 9.31 11.76
N LEU A 164 0.86 9.30 10.43
CA LEU A 164 1.26 8.10 9.67
C LEU A 164 2.65 7.62 10.09
N ASP A 165 3.60 8.54 10.26
CA ASP A 165 4.96 8.23 10.72
C ASP A 165 4.95 7.52 12.08
N THR A 166 4.10 7.95 13.02
CA THR A 166 3.97 7.25 14.31
C THR A 166 3.53 5.79 14.16
N GLN A 167 2.70 5.47 13.17
CA GLN A 167 2.25 4.10 12.92
C GLN A 167 3.34 3.26 12.25
N ILE A 168 4.11 3.86 11.33
CA ILE A 168 5.29 3.22 10.73
C ILE A 168 6.34 2.91 11.82
N GLU A 169 6.61 3.87 12.71
CA GLU A 169 7.51 3.69 13.87
C GLU A 169 7.03 2.58 14.82
N ASN A 170 5.72 2.46 15.03
CA ASN A 170 5.17 1.38 15.85
C ASN A 170 5.49 0.00 15.24
N LEU A 171 5.27 -0.19 13.94
CA LEU A 171 5.62 -1.44 13.25
C LEU A 171 7.12 -1.71 13.27
N TYR A 172 7.94 -0.67 13.04
CA TYR A 172 9.40 -0.79 13.11
C TYR A 172 9.87 -1.27 14.49
N LYS A 173 9.28 -0.75 15.58
CA LYS A 173 9.58 -1.20 16.94
C LYS A 173 9.22 -2.68 17.18
N GLN A 174 8.25 -3.23 16.46
CA GLN A 174 7.90 -4.66 16.52
C GLN A 174 8.81 -5.55 15.66
N GLY A 175 9.76 -4.97 14.91
CA GLY A 175 10.71 -5.71 14.08
C GLY A 175 10.48 -5.61 12.57
N ALA A 176 9.52 -4.80 12.11
CA ALA A 176 9.37 -4.54 10.68
C ALA A 176 10.62 -3.82 10.13
N ARG A 177 11.17 -4.31 9.00
CA ARG A 177 12.35 -3.72 8.34
C ARG A 177 12.21 -3.49 6.85
N SER A 178 11.23 -4.12 6.23
CA SER A 178 10.94 -4.00 4.80
C SER A 178 9.57 -3.37 4.59
N PHE A 179 9.53 -2.24 3.89
CA PHE A 179 8.32 -1.45 3.69
C PHE A 179 8.09 -1.11 2.22
N LEU A 180 6.81 -1.10 1.83
CA LEU A 180 6.32 -0.61 0.54
C LEU A 180 5.24 0.43 0.75
N PHE A 181 5.35 1.60 0.12
CA PHE A 181 4.33 2.64 0.18
C PHE A 181 3.83 2.97 -1.23
N LEU A 182 2.52 3.02 -1.41
CA LEU A 182 1.90 3.42 -2.67
C LEU A 182 1.42 4.88 -2.55
N THR A 183 1.72 5.69 -3.56
CA THR A 183 1.21 7.07 -3.62
C THR A 183 -0.30 7.09 -3.91
N VAL A 184 -0.97 8.17 -3.52
CA VAL A 184 -2.37 8.42 -3.88
C VAL A 184 -2.47 8.49 -5.42
N PRO A 185 -3.34 7.68 -6.05
CA PRO A 185 -3.53 7.70 -7.50
C PRO A 185 -4.18 9.02 -7.95
N PRO A 186 -4.27 9.32 -9.26
CA PRO A 186 -4.92 10.53 -9.78
C PRO A 186 -6.45 10.47 -9.61
N THR A 187 -6.92 10.49 -8.37
CA THR A 187 -8.34 10.43 -8.01
C THR A 187 -9.12 11.63 -8.55
N ASP A 188 -8.46 12.73 -8.90
CA ASP A 188 -9.05 13.86 -9.61
C ASP A 188 -9.64 13.51 -10.99
N ARG A 189 -9.27 12.35 -11.53
CA ARG A 189 -9.79 11.78 -12.77
C ARG A 189 -10.87 10.70 -12.54
N ALA A 190 -11.22 10.40 -11.29
CA ALA A 190 -12.30 9.48 -10.99
C ALA A 190 -13.67 10.11 -11.32
N PRO A 191 -14.67 9.33 -11.77
CA PRO A 191 -15.99 9.86 -12.14
C PRO A 191 -16.63 10.69 -11.02
N LEU A 192 -16.41 10.33 -9.76
CA LEU A 192 -16.88 11.05 -8.57
C LEU A 192 -16.50 12.54 -8.59
N PHE A 193 -15.30 12.88 -9.04
CA PHE A 193 -14.79 14.25 -9.04
C PHE A 193 -14.96 14.92 -10.40
N LEU A 194 -14.90 14.15 -11.50
CA LEU A 194 -15.18 14.67 -12.84
C LEU A 194 -16.58 15.27 -12.94
N GLN A 195 -17.60 14.60 -12.36
CA GLN A 195 -18.99 15.09 -12.37
C GLN A 195 -19.20 16.37 -11.54
N GLN A 196 -18.26 16.71 -10.65
CA GLN A 196 -18.30 17.93 -9.85
C GLN A 196 -17.68 19.13 -10.58
N GLY A 197 -17.09 18.90 -11.75
CA GLY A 197 -16.63 19.93 -12.67
C GLY A 197 -15.11 20.20 -12.61
N PRO A 198 -14.57 20.86 -13.65
CA PRO A 198 -13.12 20.98 -13.86
C PRO A 198 -12.38 21.71 -12.73
N ALA A 199 -13.03 22.65 -12.04
CA ALA A 199 -12.44 23.36 -10.92
C ALA A 199 -12.15 22.44 -9.74
N ILE A 200 -13.05 21.48 -9.47
CA ILE A 200 -12.89 20.48 -8.41
C ILE A 200 -11.76 19.51 -8.77
N SER A 201 -11.77 18.94 -9.98
CA SER A 201 -10.67 18.08 -10.44
C SER A 201 -9.31 18.80 -10.39
N LYS A 202 -9.23 20.05 -10.86
CA LYS A 202 -7.99 20.83 -10.80
C LYS A 202 -7.51 21.06 -9.37
N SER A 203 -8.44 21.39 -8.46
CA SER A 203 -8.12 21.56 -7.04
C SER A 203 -7.58 20.26 -6.45
N LEU A 204 -8.34 19.16 -6.58
CA LEU A 204 -8.00 17.85 -6.04
C LEU A 204 -6.66 17.32 -6.55
N ARG A 205 -6.32 17.56 -7.82
CA ARG A 205 -4.99 17.24 -8.38
C ARG A 205 -3.85 17.87 -7.56
N GLY A 206 -4.01 19.13 -7.15
CA GLY A 206 -3.04 19.82 -6.30
C GLY A 206 -2.90 19.17 -4.93
N PHE A 207 -4.01 18.73 -4.33
CA PHE A 207 -3.98 18.03 -3.03
C PHE A 207 -3.39 16.62 -3.11
N ASN A 208 -3.70 15.86 -4.16
CA ASN A 208 -3.07 14.57 -4.43
C ASN A 208 -1.55 14.73 -4.55
N ALA A 209 -1.10 15.75 -5.30
CA ALA A 209 0.32 16.05 -5.45
C ALA A 209 0.98 16.46 -4.12
N ASP A 210 0.36 17.34 -3.33
CA ASP A 210 0.90 17.75 -2.02
C ASP A 210 0.99 16.57 -1.04
N TYR A 211 -0.05 15.73 -0.96
CA TYR A 211 -0.02 14.51 -0.15
C TYR A 211 1.14 13.61 -0.55
N ASN A 212 1.29 13.32 -1.85
CA ASN A 212 2.33 12.44 -2.36
C ASN A 212 3.75 12.98 -2.10
N VAL A 213 3.97 14.27 -2.28
CA VAL A 213 5.25 14.92 -1.94
C VAL A 213 5.57 14.76 -0.46
N ARG A 214 4.59 14.97 0.42
CA ARG A 214 4.79 14.84 1.86
C ARG A 214 4.99 13.39 2.30
N LEU A 215 4.29 12.43 1.68
CA LEU A 215 4.52 11.01 1.90
C LEU A 215 5.98 10.67 1.59
N VAL A 216 6.47 11.03 0.40
CA VAL A 216 7.87 10.80 -0.01
C VAL A 216 8.85 11.40 1.00
N ARG A 217 8.60 12.65 1.44
CA ARG A 217 9.43 13.31 2.46
C ARG A 217 9.40 12.58 3.80
N THR A 218 8.23 12.12 4.25
CA THR A 218 8.09 11.36 5.51
C THR A 218 8.85 10.05 5.45
N ILE A 219 8.72 9.30 4.35
CA ILE A 219 9.46 8.05 4.17
C ILE A 219 10.97 8.30 4.08
N ALA A 220 11.42 9.40 3.44
CA ALA A 220 12.82 9.78 3.45
C ALA A 220 13.35 10.09 4.87
N ARG A 221 12.57 10.81 5.70
CA ARG A 221 12.90 11.08 7.12
C ARG A 221 12.96 9.78 7.95
N PHE A 222 12.02 8.86 7.73
CA PHE A 222 12.03 7.54 8.35
C PHE A 222 13.30 6.74 7.99
N LYS A 223 13.64 6.66 6.70
CA LYS A 223 14.87 6.01 6.23
C LYS A 223 16.14 6.63 6.82
N ALA A 224 16.17 7.93 7.03
CA ALA A 224 17.33 8.61 7.60
C ALA A 224 17.51 8.33 9.11
N ARG A 225 16.42 8.05 9.84
CA ARG A 225 16.45 7.76 11.29
C ARG A 225 16.90 6.35 11.62
N HIS A 226 16.66 5.37 10.74
CA HIS A 226 16.91 3.95 11.02
C HIS A 226 17.96 3.36 10.10
N ARG A 227 18.99 2.74 10.69
CA ARG A 227 20.17 2.24 9.95
C ARG A 227 20.08 0.75 9.60
N ASP A 228 19.17 0.02 10.22
CA ASP A 228 18.98 -1.42 10.09
C ASP A 228 17.74 -1.79 9.24
N LEU A 229 17.15 -0.81 8.55
CA LEU A 229 16.13 -1.06 7.53
C LEU A 229 16.72 -1.88 6.38
N ASP A 230 15.90 -2.78 5.84
CA ASP A 230 16.31 -3.65 4.75
C ASP A 230 15.95 -3.04 3.38
N GLN A 231 14.65 -3.01 3.03
CA GLN A 231 14.15 -2.28 1.88
C GLN A 231 13.03 -1.30 2.26
N VAL A 232 13.07 -0.10 1.69
CA VAL A 232 11.98 0.87 1.83
C VAL A 232 11.73 1.50 0.48
N ASN A 233 10.66 1.03 -0.16
CA ASN A 233 10.29 1.36 -1.53
C ASN A 233 9.02 2.20 -1.56
N ILE A 234 8.96 3.12 -2.53
CA ILE A 234 7.76 3.89 -2.86
C ILE A 234 7.37 3.50 -4.27
N PHE A 235 6.16 3.01 -4.44
CA PHE A 235 5.56 2.77 -5.73
C PHE A 235 4.67 3.95 -6.09
N ASP A 236 5.12 4.77 -7.05
CA ASP A 236 4.30 5.86 -7.55
C ASP A 236 3.21 5.32 -8.46
N THR A 237 1.95 5.48 -8.06
CA THR A 237 0.77 5.00 -8.79
C THR A 237 0.40 5.95 -9.94
N GLN A 238 0.88 7.20 -9.90
CA GLN A 238 0.55 8.23 -10.90
C GLN A 238 0.89 7.82 -12.33
N PRO A 239 2.10 7.29 -12.65
CA PRO A 239 2.47 6.98 -14.03
C PRO A 239 1.58 5.90 -14.66
N ILE A 240 1.29 4.81 -13.94
CA ILE A 240 0.47 3.72 -14.47
C ILE A 240 -0.97 4.18 -14.68
N PHE A 241 -1.57 4.86 -13.70
CA PHE A 241 -2.93 5.37 -13.86
C PHE A 241 -3.03 6.35 -15.02
N ASN A 242 -2.09 7.31 -15.13
CA ASN A 242 -2.13 8.29 -16.21
C ASN A 242 -1.89 7.64 -17.58
N LEU A 243 -0.95 6.69 -17.69
CA LEU A 243 -0.74 5.94 -18.92
C LEU A 243 -2.03 5.26 -19.39
N LEU A 244 -2.70 4.55 -18.49
CA LEU A 244 -3.93 3.82 -18.79
C LEU A 244 -5.08 4.79 -19.16
N LEU A 245 -5.26 5.87 -18.40
CA LEU A 245 -6.34 6.83 -18.62
C LEU A 245 -6.12 7.68 -19.88
N ASP A 246 -4.89 8.09 -20.18
CA ASP A 246 -4.54 8.90 -21.36
C ASP A 246 -4.62 8.10 -22.66
N ASN A 247 -4.41 6.78 -22.59
CA ASN A 247 -4.46 5.87 -23.74
C ASN A 247 -5.71 4.98 -23.72
N ALA A 248 -6.74 5.35 -22.96
CA ALA A 248 -7.85 4.46 -22.63
C ALA A 248 -8.50 3.82 -23.86
N LYS A 249 -8.81 4.64 -24.88
CA LYS A 249 -9.40 4.16 -26.14
C LYS A 249 -8.49 3.20 -26.89
N THR A 250 -7.20 3.50 -26.96
CA THR A 250 -6.19 2.66 -27.64
C THR A 250 -6.02 1.32 -26.93
N LEU A 251 -6.12 1.32 -25.60
CA LEU A 251 -6.04 0.13 -24.76
C LEU A 251 -7.37 -0.65 -24.69
N GLY A 252 -8.40 -0.22 -25.42
CA GLY A 252 -9.67 -0.93 -25.52
C GLY A 252 -10.64 -0.68 -24.36
N PHE A 253 -10.42 0.34 -23.51
CA PHE A 253 -11.40 0.72 -22.51
C PHE A 253 -12.65 1.31 -23.18
N ALA A 254 -13.81 0.75 -22.86
CA ALA A 254 -15.11 1.25 -23.30
C ALA A 254 -15.44 2.61 -22.66
N ASN A 255 -15.01 2.82 -21.41
CA ASN A 255 -15.16 4.10 -20.72
C ASN A 255 -14.08 4.27 -19.62
N SER A 256 -13.46 5.45 -19.57
CA SER A 256 -12.45 5.84 -18.57
C SER A 256 -12.79 7.11 -17.76
N THR A 257 -13.94 7.74 -18.03
CA THR A 257 -14.40 8.96 -17.34
C THR A 257 -15.70 8.75 -16.57
N GLY A 258 -16.32 7.58 -16.74
CA GLY A 258 -17.55 7.13 -16.10
C GLY A 258 -17.51 5.62 -15.87
N PHE A 259 -18.64 5.09 -15.43
CA PHE A 259 -18.82 3.66 -15.14
C PHE A 259 -20.22 3.25 -15.60
N CYS A 260 -20.47 1.94 -15.65
CA CYS A 260 -21.81 1.41 -15.88
C CYS A 260 -22.52 1.22 -14.54
N GLU A 261 -23.62 1.93 -14.31
CA GLU A 261 -24.34 1.93 -13.02
C GLU A 261 -24.81 0.53 -12.59
N VAL A 262 -25.19 -0.34 -13.53
CA VAL A 262 -25.61 -1.72 -13.19
C VAL A 262 -24.47 -2.59 -12.68
N TYR A 263 -23.21 -2.19 -12.86
CA TYR A 263 -22.04 -2.91 -12.35
C TYR A 263 -21.46 -2.29 -11.06
N GLN A 264 -21.96 -1.14 -10.60
CA GLN A 264 -21.28 -0.33 -9.58
C GLN A 264 -21.04 -1.04 -8.23
N ASN A 265 -21.83 -2.09 -7.94
CA ASN A 265 -21.73 -2.92 -6.74
C ASN A 265 -21.12 -4.29 -7.01
N GLY A 266 -20.43 -4.46 -8.13
CA GLY A 266 -19.91 -5.73 -8.61
C GLY A 266 -20.89 -6.49 -9.50
N THR A 267 -20.39 -7.59 -10.05
CA THR A 267 -21.06 -8.45 -11.01
C THR A 267 -20.77 -9.92 -10.70
N PRO A 268 -21.61 -10.88 -11.14
CA PRO A 268 -21.37 -12.30 -10.85
C PRO A 268 -20.06 -12.85 -11.43
N GLN A 269 -19.58 -12.31 -12.55
CA GLN A 269 -18.36 -12.76 -13.22
C GLN A 269 -17.58 -11.57 -13.78
N ARG A 270 -16.25 -11.70 -13.84
CA ARG A 270 -15.36 -10.68 -14.43
C ARG A 270 -15.63 -10.40 -15.92
N THR A 271 -16.36 -11.27 -16.60
CA THR A 271 -16.76 -11.17 -18.00
C THR A 271 -18.24 -10.81 -18.18
N THR A 272 -18.96 -10.50 -17.10
CA THR A 272 -20.39 -10.14 -17.16
C THR A 272 -20.61 -8.98 -18.14
N GLN A 273 -21.62 -9.13 -18.98
CA GLN A 273 -22.13 -8.10 -19.87
C GLN A 273 -23.64 -8.02 -19.75
N ILE A 274 -24.16 -6.82 -19.46
CA ILE A 274 -25.58 -6.50 -19.39
C ILE A 274 -25.85 -5.34 -20.35
N SER A 275 -26.64 -5.58 -21.40
CA SER A 275 -27.02 -4.54 -22.37
C SER A 275 -27.73 -3.38 -21.66
N PRO A 276 -27.40 -2.09 -21.95
CA PRO A 276 -26.58 -1.62 -23.07
C PRO A 276 -25.08 -1.46 -22.76
N CYS A 277 -24.61 -1.87 -21.58
CA CYS A 277 -23.21 -1.73 -21.22
C CYS A 277 -22.30 -2.73 -21.95
N ALA A 278 -21.06 -2.31 -22.17
CA ALA A 278 -19.99 -3.22 -22.61
C ALA A 278 -19.68 -4.24 -21.50
N PRO A 279 -18.89 -5.30 -21.77
CA PRO A 279 -18.42 -6.20 -20.71
C PRO A 279 -17.74 -5.41 -19.58
N VAL A 280 -18.00 -5.79 -18.32
CA VAL A 280 -17.46 -5.07 -17.16
C VAL A 280 -15.93 -4.94 -17.20
N SER A 281 -15.22 -5.96 -17.68
CA SER A 281 -13.76 -5.96 -17.86
C SER A 281 -13.22 -4.88 -18.80
N SER A 282 -14.07 -4.26 -19.62
CA SER A 282 -13.69 -3.20 -20.55
C SER A 282 -13.79 -1.79 -19.98
N TYR A 283 -14.23 -1.61 -18.73
CA TYR A 283 -14.26 -0.30 -18.08
C TYR A 283 -12.95 -0.04 -17.31
N PHE A 284 -12.62 1.23 -17.10
CA PHE A 284 -11.54 1.58 -16.16
C PHE A 284 -12.07 1.59 -14.73
N TRP A 285 -13.23 2.22 -14.52
CA TRP A 285 -13.84 2.41 -13.21
C TRP A 285 -15.00 1.43 -13.03
N LEU A 286 -15.05 0.74 -11.88
CA LEU A 286 -16.18 -0.08 -11.48
C LEU A 286 -17.38 0.81 -11.09
N ASN A 287 -17.08 1.81 -10.27
CA ASN A 287 -18.05 2.78 -9.75
C ASN A 287 -17.43 4.19 -9.77
N SER A 288 -18.00 5.13 -9.03
CA SER A 288 -17.56 6.52 -9.09
C SER A 288 -16.12 6.75 -8.60
N LEU A 289 -15.51 5.83 -7.85
CA LEU A 289 -14.19 6.02 -7.25
C LEU A 289 -13.22 4.86 -7.46
N HIS A 290 -13.70 3.63 -7.64
CA HIS A 290 -12.85 2.45 -7.58
C HIS A 290 -12.51 1.92 -8.98
N PRO A 291 -11.22 1.68 -9.28
CA PRO A 291 -10.82 1.10 -10.55
C PRO A 291 -11.08 -0.41 -10.58
N LEU A 292 -11.21 -0.96 -11.78
CA LEU A 292 -11.45 -2.39 -11.97
C LEU A 292 -10.19 -3.24 -11.72
N PHE A 293 -10.41 -4.54 -11.55
CA PHE A 293 -9.35 -5.53 -11.33
C PHE A 293 -8.24 -5.47 -12.40
N THR A 294 -8.53 -5.10 -13.64
CA THR A 294 -7.53 -4.92 -14.71
C THR A 294 -6.50 -3.82 -14.39
N VAL A 295 -6.94 -2.74 -13.76
CA VAL A 295 -6.06 -1.66 -13.29
C VAL A 295 -5.26 -2.15 -12.08
N HIS A 296 -5.89 -2.86 -11.15
CA HIS A 296 -5.21 -3.46 -10.00
C HIS A 296 -4.14 -4.49 -10.41
N GLU A 297 -4.37 -5.26 -11.47
CA GLU A 297 -3.39 -6.19 -12.04
C GLU A 297 -2.16 -5.45 -12.58
N SER A 298 -2.36 -4.32 -13.25
CA SER A 298 -1.27 -3.47 -13.76
C SER A 298 -0.42 -2.90 -12.61
N ILE A 299 -1.07 -2.49 -11.52
CA ILE A 299 -0.39 -2.04 -10.29
C ILE A 299 0.40 -3.18 -9.66
N ALA A 300 -0.21 -4.36 -9.52
CA ALA A 300 0.43 -5.54 -8.97
C ALA A 300 1.66 -5.99 -9.77
N HIS A 301 1.59 -5.94 -11.10
CA HIS A 301 2.71 -6.24 -11.98
C HIS A 301 3.87 -5.23 -11.81
N GLY A 302 3.55 -3.94 -11.75
CA GLY A 302 4.57 -2.91 -11.50
C GLY A 302 5.26 -3.11 -10.15
N ILE A 303 4.49 -3.46 -9.11
CA ILE A 303 5.03 -3.72 -7.77
C ILE A 303 5.89 -4.97 -7.76
N SER A 304 5.45 -6.07 -8.37
CA SER A 304 6.23 -7.31 -8.42
C SER A 304 7.57 -7.09 -9.13
N THR A 305 7.59 -6.26 -10.18
CA THR A 305 8.82 -5.83 -10.86
C THR A 305 9.71 -5.00 -9.94
N LEU A 306 9.16 -3.98 -9.26
CA LEU A 306 9.90 -3.13 -8.32
C LEU A 306 10.54 -3.92 -7.17
N LEU A 307 9.86 -4.96 -6.67
CA LEU A 307 10.32 -5.77 -5.54
C LEU A 307 11.21 -6.94 -5.96
N SER A 308 11.46 -7.15 -7.25
CA SER A 308 12.31 -8.23 -7.75
C SER A 308 13.80 -7.86 -7.86
N VAL A 309 14.15 -6.59 -7.59
CA VAL A 309 15.50 -6.03 -7.74
C VAL A 309 16.16 -5.68 -6.41
#